data_AF-A0A0C2FHB1-F1
#
_entry.id   AF-A0A0C2FHB1-F1
#
_cell.length_a   1.000
_cell.length_b   1.000
_cell.length_c   1.000
_cell.angle_alpha   90.00
_cell.angle_beta   90.00
_cell.angle_gamma   90.00
#
_symmetry.space_group_name_H-M   'P 1'
#
loop_
_entity.id
_entity.type
_entity.pdbx_description
1 polymer ?
#
loop_
_entity_poly.entity_id
_entity_poly.type
_entity_poly.pdbx_seq_one_letter_code
_entity_poly.pdbx_strand_id
1 'polypeptide(L)'
;MAATGQEGTVLVTLSEREDAEELAEQLQDQGYEPCAVHRVMLAGEDDAEDVDWVIEVSTGPHGGPATFDEPHLQVLAQDYGGFARPQ
;
A
#
# COMPACT_ATOMS: atom_id res chain seq x y z
N MET A 1 -11.66 -5.95 23.06
CA MET A 1 -11.24 -4.59 22.66
C MET A 1 -10.87 -4.68 21.20
N ALA A 2 -11.81 -4.35 20.31
CA ALA A 2 -11.55 -4.35 18.88
C ALA A 2 -10.92 -2.98 18.58
N ALA A 3 -9.60 -2.94 18.37
CA ALA A 3 -9.03 -1.83 17.64
C ALA A 3 -9.70 -1.88 16.26
N THR A 4 -10.44 -0.83 15.94
CA THR A 4 -10.95 -0.53 14.62
C THR A 4 -9.79 -0.72 13.64
N GLY A 5 -9.82 -1.81 12.85
CA GLY A 5 -8.71 -2.30 12.03
C GLY A 5 -8.34 -1.40 10.84
N GLN A 6 -8.60 -0.10 10.96
CA GLN A 6 -8.41 0.91 9.92
C GLN A 6 -7.40 1.99 10.36
N GLU A 7 -7.32 2.33 11.66
CA GLU A 7 -6.35 3.31 12.19
C GLU A 7 -4.89 2.83 12.13
N GLY A 8 -4.68 1.55 11.80
CA GLY A 8 -3.36 0.95 11.64
C GLY A 8 -2.94 0.75 10.20
N THR A 9 -3.81 1.03 9.23
CA THR A 9 -3.62 0.64 7.84
C THR A 9 -2.95 1.74 7.03
N VAL A 10 -1.96 1.37 6.24
CA VAL A 10 -1.29 2.23 5.26
C VAL A 10 -1.64 1.74 3.86
N LEU A 11 -2.07 2.67 3.01
CA LEU A 11 -2.27 2.44 1.58
C LEU A 11 -1.08 2.98 0.81
N VAL A 12 -0.46 2.14 -0.01
CA VAL A 12 0.63 2.52 -0.91
C VAL A 12 0.10 2.53 -2.34
N THR A 13 0.05 3.71 -2.96
CA THR A 13 -0.41 3.90 -4.34
C THR A 13 0.78 4.02 -5.28
N LEU A 14 0.75 3.26 -6.39
CA LEU A 14 1.77 3.19 -7.44
C LEU A 14 1.09 3.21 -8.82
N SER A 15 1.77 3.74 -9.83
CA SER A 15 1.24 3.80 -11.21
C SER A 15 1.54 2.52 -12.01
N GLU A 16 2.60 1.80 -11.66
CA GLU A 16 3.05 0.58 -12.35
C GLU A 16 2.57 -0.66 -11.58
N ARG A 17 2.04 -1.66 -12.32
CA ARG A 17 1.61 -2.92 -11.70
C ARG A 17 2.78 -3.71 -11.15
N GLU A 18 3.84 -3.85 -11.94
CA GLU A 18 4.99 -4.68 -11.60
C GLU A 18 5.62 -4.20 -10.30
N ASP A 19 5.81 -2.89 -10.15
CA ASP A 19 6.29 -2.28 -8.91
C ASP A 19 5.37 -2.55 -7.71
N ALA A 20 4.04 -2.54 -7.93
CA ALA A 20 3.09 -2.83 -6.86
C ALA A 20 3.08 -4.29 -6.42
N GLU A 21 3.23 -5.22 -7.36
CA GLU A 21 3.38 -6.64 -7.06
C GLU A 21 4.71 -6.89 -6.33
N GLU A 22 5.83 -6.35 -6.84
CA GLU A 22 7.15 -6.49 -6.20
C GLU A 22 7.19 -5.89 -4.80
N LEU A 23 6.60 -4.71 -4.60
CA LEU A 23 6.55 -4.09 -3.28
C LEU A 23 5.67 -4.91 -2.32
N ALA A 24 4.53 -5.42 -2.78
CA ALA A 24 3.65 -6.25 -1.95
C ALA A 24 4.31 -7.59 -1.56
N GLU A 25 5.10 -8.21 -2.44
CA GLU A 25 5.89 -9.40 -2.12
C GLU A 25 6.99 -9.09 -1.09
N GLN A 26 7.72 -7.98 -1.28
CA GLN A 26 8.74 -7.52 -0.32
C GLN A 26 8.15 -7.22 1.06
N LEU A 27 6.94 -6.64 1.11
CA LEU A 27 6.25 -6.37 2.36
C LEU A 27 5.81 -7.68 3.04
N GLN A 28 5.29 -8.66 2.29
CA GLN A 28 4.97 -9.97 2.86
C GLN A 28 6.21 -10.68 3.41
N ASP A 29 7.33 -10.65 2.70
CA ASP A 29 8.59 -11.26 3.17
C ASP A 29 9.11 -10.62 4.46
N GLN A 30 8.95 -9.29 4.57
CA GLN A 30 9.28 -8.57 5.79
C GLN A 30 8.36 -8.91 6.96
N GLY A 31 7.15 -9.42 6.70
CA GLY A 31 6.14 -9.81 7.69
C GLY A 31 4.95 -8.86 7.81
N TYR A 32 4.71 -8.03 6.79
CA TYR A 32 3.52 -7.18 6.72
C TYR A 32 2.31 -7.97 6.23
N GLU A 33 1.16 -7.79 6.88
CA GLU A 33 -0.08 -8.50 6.56
C GLU A 33 -1.34 -7.66 6.85
N PRO A 34 -2.38 -7.74 6.00
CA PRO A 34 -2.39 -8.25 4.63
C PRO A 34 -1.61 -7.29 3.70
N CYS A 35 -1.01 -7.78 2.61
CA CYS A 35 -0.43 -6.94 1.54
C CYS A 35 -1.30 -7.07 0.29
N ALA A 36 -2.53 -6.57 0.37
CA ALA A 36 -3.51 -6.76 -0.70
C ALA A 36 -3.32 -5.70 -1.79
N VAL A 37 -3.03 -6.12 -3.01
CA VAL A 37 -2.90 -5.20 -4.16
C VAL A 37 -4.25 -5.02 -4.85
N HIS A 38 -4.69 -3.78 -4.93
CA HIS A 38 -5.96 -3.35 -5.49
C HIS A 38 -5.73 -2.45 -6.70
N ARG A 39 -6.22 -2.84 -7.87
CA ARG A 39 -6.32 -1.93 -9.00
C ARG A 39 -7.48 -0.95 -8.77
N VAL A 40 -7.19 0.33 -8.83
CA VAL A 40 -8.14 1.43 -8.70
C VAL A 40 -8.19 2.14 -10.04
N MET A 41 -9.35 2.05 -10.71
CA MET A 41 -9.60 2.85 -11.91
C MET A 41 -10.02 4.25 -11.45
N LEU A 42 -9.23 5.26 -11.81
CA LEU A 42 -9.63 6.65 -11.62
C LEU A 42 -10.83 6.94 -12.53
N ALA A 43 -11.95 7.32 -11.92
CA ALA A 43 -13.17 7.62 -12.66
C ALA A 43 -13.04 9.01 -13.31
N GLY A 44 -12.48 9.12 -14.51
CA GLY A 44 -12.39 10.39 -15.23
C GLY A 44 -11.78 10.30 -16.63
N GLU A 45 -12.65 10.28 -17.63
CA GLU A 45 -12.41 10.56 -19.07
C GLU A 45 -11.79 9.44 -19.94
N ASP A 46 -12.65 8.54 -20.40
CA ASP A 46 -12.66 7.78 -21.69
C ASP A 46 -11.43 6.94 -22.14
N ASP A 47 -10.24 7.09 -21.57
CA ASP A 47 -9.10 6.21 -21.81
C ASP A 47 -8.88 5.30 -20.58
N ALA A 48 -9.28 4.03 -20.70
CA ALA A 48 -9.16 3.00 -19.66
C ALA A 48 -7.70 2.57 -19.35
N GLU A 49 -6.73 3.41 -19.70
CA GLU A 49 -5.30 3.13 -19.61
C GLU A 49 -4.66 3.69 -18.33
N ASP A 50 -5.32 4.61 -17.61
CA ASP A 50 -4.81 5.16 -16.34
C ASP A 50 -5.39 4.38 -15.15
N VAL A 51 -4.62 3.40 -14.67
CA VAL A 51 -4.95 2.59 -13.49
C VAL A 51 -3.91 2.82 -12.40
N ASP A 52 -4.38 3.12 -11.20
CA ASP A 52 -3.52 3.14 -10.01
C ASP A 52 -3.55 1.78 -9.33
N TRP A 53 -2.41 1.31 -8.86
CA TRP A 53 -2.25 0.11 -8.06
C TRP A 53 -2.04 0.50 -6.61
N VAL A 54 -2.95 0.07 -5.74
CA VAL A 54 -2.97 0.41 -4.32
C VAL A 54 -2.74 -0.83 -3.49
N ILE A 55 -1.68 -0.83 -2.68
CA ILE A 55 -1.36 -1.91 -1.75
C ILE A 55 -1.90 -1.51 -0.38
N GLU A 56 -2.85 -2.27 0.14
CA GLU A 56 -3.33 -2.13 1.51
C GLU A 56 -2.45 -2.94 2.46
N VAL A 57 -1.94 -2.28 3.51
CA VAL A 57 -1.08 -2.88 4.55
C VAL A 57 -1.64 -2.55 5.94
N SER A 58 -2.20 -3.52 6.66
CA SER A 58 -2.82 -3.25 7.97
C SER A 58 -1.89 -3.45 9.17
N THR A 59 -1.03 -4.48 9.13
CA THR A 59 -0.17 -4.88 10.25
C THR A 59 1.28 -4.88 9.80
N GLY A 60 2.14 -4.23 10.58
CA GLY A 60 3.59 -4.27 10.39
C GLY A 60 4.25 -5.53 10.97
N PRO A 61 5.52 -5.78 10.63
CA PRO A 61 6.25 -7.01 10.98
C PRO A 61 6.52 -7.15 12.48
N HIS A 62 6.37 -6.07 13.23
CA HIS A 62 6.49 -6.05 14.70
C HIS A 62 5.19 -6.41 15.42
N GLY A 63 4.12 -6.77 14.69
CA GLY A 63 2.78 -7.00 15.25
C GLY A 63 2.08 -5.70 15.70
N GLY A 64 2.64 -4.55 15.31
CA GLY A 64 2.05 -3.23 15.50
C GLY A 64 1.31 -2.75 14.24
N PRO A 65 0.61 -1.61 14.32
CA PRO A 65 -0.05 -1.04 13.16
C PRO A 65 0.99 -0.61 12.11
N ALA A 66 0.70 -0.84 10.82
CA ALA A 66 1.58 -0.45 9.71
C ALA A 66 1.85 1.07 9.68
N THR A 67 1.00 1.87 10.32
CA THR A 67 1.19 3.31 10.54
C THR A 67 2.53 3.66 11.23
N PHE A 68 3.07 2.79 12.09
CA PHE A 68 4.40 3.04 12.70
C PHE A 68 5.53 3.02 11.66
N ASP A 69 5.33 2.25 10.60
CA ASP A 69 6.24 2.08 9.49
C ASP A 69 5.84 2.94 8.28
N GLU A 70 4.82 3.80 8.42
CA GLU A 70 4.40 4.77 7.40
C GLU A 70 5.57 5.57 6.78
N PRO A 71 6.47 6.20 7.56
CA PRO A 71 7.57 6.96 6.96
C PRO A 71 8.51 6.06 6.13
N HIS A 72 8.63 4.78 6.48
CA HIS A 72 9.41 3.81 5.71
C HIS A 72 8.67 3.43 4.42
N LEU A 73 7.39 3.08 4.51
CA LEU A 73 6.51 2.77 3.37
C LEU A 73 6.43 3.95 2.39
N GLN A 74 6.37 5.18 2.89
CA GLN A 74 6.37 6.39 2.08
C GLN A 74 7.69 6.58 1.32
N VAL A 75 8.84 6.23 1.92
CA VAL A 75 10.13 6.29 1.21
C VAL A 75 10.18 5.23 0.11
N LEU A 76 9.74 4.01 0.40
CA LEU A 76 9.66 2.94 -0.61
C LEU A 76 8.74 3.35 -1.76
N ALA A 77 7.52 3.79 -1.47
CA ALA A 77 6.57 4.23 -2.48
C ALA A 77 7.13 5.37 -3.36
N GLN A 78 7.85 6.33 -2.76
CA GLN A 78 8.48 7.42 -3.51
C GLN A 78 9.61 6.96 -4.43
N ASP A 79 10.36 5.92 -4.06
CA ASP A 79 11.40 5.33 -4.92
C ASP A 79 10.78 4.77 -6.21
N TYR A 80 9.60 4.16 -6.08
CA TYR A 80 8.76 3.69 -7.18
C TYR A 80 7.89 4.79 -7.82
N GLY A 81 8.06 6.06 -7.45
CA GLY A 81 7.31 7.19 -8.03
C GLY A 81 5.87 7.35 -7.54
N GLY A 82 5.44 6.61 -6.52
CA GLY A 82 4.13 6.74 -5.90
C GLY A 82 4.15 7.34 -4.50
N PHE A 83 3.14 7.02 -3.70
CA PHE A 83 2.98 7.57 -2.34
C PHE A 83 2.30 6.61 -1.37
N ALA A 84 2.68 6.66 -0.10
CA ALA A 84 1.99 5.95 0.97
C ALA A 84 1.15 6.93 1.81
N ARG A 85 0.00 6.49 2.31
CA ARG A 85 -0.84 7.25 3.25
C ARG A 85 -1.52 6.36 4.28
N PRO A 86 -1.55 6.75 5.56
CA PRO A 86 -2.36 6.09 6.57
C PRO A 86 -3.85 6.32 6.31
N GLN A 87 -4.70 5.41 6.77
CA GLN A 87 -6.17 5.52 6.74
C GLN A 87 -6.77 6.04 8.05
#